data_AF-A0A8U0M2N0-F1
#
_entry.id   AF-A0A8U0M2N0-F1
#
_cell.length_a   1.000
_cell.length_b   1.000
_cell.length_c   1.000
_cell.angle_alpha   90.00
_cell.angle_beta   90.00
_cell.angle_gamma   90.00
#
_symmetry.space_group_name_H-M   'P 1'
#
loop_
_entity.id
_entity.type
_entity.pdbx_description
1 polymer ?
#
loop_
_entity_poly.entity_id
_entity_poly.type
_entity_poly.pdbx_seq_one_letter_code
_entity_poly.pdbx_strand_id
1 'polypeptide(L)' 'MNVKSILGIVLTLVGLIGLIYGGIDFTKGGVSQASFVYVIMGGIFFFAGVGLIRSTRA' A
#
# COMPACT_ATOMS: atom_id res chain seq x y z
N MET A 1 11.84 4.76 18.10
CA MET A 1 10.96 4.86 16.92
C MET A 1 9.78 5.74 17.30
N ASN A 2 9.49 6.76 16.51
CA ASN A 2 8.39 7.65 16.81
C ASN A 2 7.06 7.05 16.31
N VAL A 3 5.93 7.39 16.93
CA VAL A 3 4.60 6.84 16.57
C VAL A 3 4.30 7.03 15.08
N LYS A 4 4.69 8.18 14.53
CA LYS A 4 4.56 8.48 13.09
C LYS A 4 5.32 7.48 12.20
N SER A 5 6.54 7.07 12.55
CA SER A 5 7.29 6.06 11.77
C SER A 5 6.66 4.68 11.89
N ILE A 6 6.13 4.31 13.06
CA ILE A 6 5.46 3.01 13.26
C ILE A 6 4.19 2.94 12.40
N LEU A 7 3.36 3.99 12.43
CA LEU A 7 2.18 4.10 11.56
C LEU A 7 2.57 4.08 10.08
N GLY A 8 3.66 4.75 9.72
CA GLY A 8 4.19 4.74 8.36
C GLY A 8 4.56 3.33 7.91
N ILE A 9 5.31 2.59 8.72
CA ILE A 9 5.71 1.19 8.44
C ILE A 9 4.48 0.29 8.28
N VAL A 10 3.51 0.38 9.20
CA VAL A 10 2.26 -0.40 9.11
C VAL A 10 1.50 -0.07 7.83
N LEU A 11 1.35 1.22 7.50
CA LEU A 11 0.63 1.65 6.32
C LEU A 11 1.33 1.20 5.02
N THR A 12 2.66 1.25 4.98
CA THR A 12 3.45 0.75 3.84
C THR A 12 3.31 -0.76 3.68
N LEU A 13 3.32 -1.53 4.76
CA LEU A 13 3.12 -2.98 4.72
C LEU A 13 1.73 -3.36 4.23
N VAL A 14 0.68 -2.68 4.73
CA VAL A 14 -0.70 -2.90 4.26
C VAL A 14 -0.84 -2.53 2.78
N GLY A 15 -0.28 -1.40 2.36
CA GLY A 15 -0.28 -0.99 0.95
C GLY A 15 0.43 -2.00 0.05
N LEU A 16 1.58 -2.52 0.48
CA LEU A 16 2.33 -3.57 -0.23
C LEU A 16 1.50 -4.84 -0.39
N ILE A 17 0.82 -5.29 0.66
CA ILE A 17 -0.06 -6.47 0.61
C ILE A 17 -1.20 -6.23 -0.40
N GLY A 18 -1.82 -5.05 -0.41
CA GLY A 18 -2.86 -4.69 -1.37
C GLY A 18 -2.38 -4.72 -2.83
N LEU A 19 -1.18 -4.21 -3.08
CA LEU A 19 -0.53 -4.27 -4.40
C LEU A 19 -0.25 -5.70 -4.85
N ILE A 20 0.25 -6.56 -3.93
CA ILE A 20 0.51 -7.97 -4.21
C ILE A 20 -0.80 -8.69 -4.56
N TYR A 21 -1.87 -8.51 -3.78
CA TYR A 21 -3.16 -9.12 -4.07
C TYR A 21 -3.73 -8.65 -5.41
N GLY A 22 -3.64 -7.36 -5.72
CA GLY A 22 -4.04 -6.83 -7.02
C GLY A 22 -3.26 -7.44 -8.18
N GLY A 23 -1.94 -7.60 -8.02
CA GLY A 23 -1.08 -8.27 -9.00
C GLY A 23 -1.47 -9.73 -9.21
N ILE A 24 -1.69 -10.49 -8.13
CA ILE A 24 -2.14 -11.88 -8.20
C ILE A 24 -3.49 -11.97 -8.93
N ASP A 25 -4.42 -11.07 -8.63
CA ASP A 25 -5.74 -11.07 -9.24
C ASP A 25 -5.67 -10.80 -10.75
N PHE A 26 -4.83 -9.86 -11.18
CA PHE A 26 -4.57 -9.61 -12.59
C PHE A 26 -3.99 -10.82 -13.33
N THR A 27 -3.14 -11.62 -12.69
CA THR A 27 -2.57 -12.82 -13.33
C THR A 27 -3.59 -13.94 -13.58
N LYS A 28 -4.75 -13.92 -12.92
CA LYS A 28 -5.79 -14.94 -13.08
C LYS A 28 -6.66 -14.73 -14.33
N GLY A 29 -6.36 -13.73 -15.16
CA GLY A 29 -6.99 -13.50 -16.46
C GLY A 29 -8.37 -12.83 -16.41
N GLY A 30 -8.94 -12.63 -15.22
CA GLY A 30 -10.16 -11.85 -15.01
C GLY A 30 -9.82 -10.50 -14.40
N VAL A 31 -9.74 -9.45 -15.21
CA VAL A 31 -9.65 -8.08 -14.69
C VAL A 31 -11.01 -7.67 -14.14
N SER A 32 -11.17 -7.75 -12.83
CA SER A 32 -12.36 -7.30 -12.12
C SER A 32 -12.21 -5.82 -11.74
N GLN A 33 -13.33 -5.12 -11.58
CA GLN A 33 -13.33 -3.80 -10.93
C GLN A 33 -12.65 -3.87 -9.55
N ALA A 34 -12.75 -5.02 -8.86
CA ALA A 34 -12.07 -5.25 -7.59
C ALA A 34 -10.53 -5.23 -7.72
N SER A 35 -9.97 -5.76 -8.81
CA SER A 35 -8.52 -5.76 -9.06
C SER A 35 -7.96 -4.34 -9.10
N PHE A 36 -8.68 -3.42 -9.77
CA PHE A 36 -8.31 -2.00 -9.80
C PHE A 36 -8.39 -1.35 -8.43
N VAL A 37 -9.41 -1.69 -7.62
CA VAL A 37 -9.52 -1.17 -6.25
C VAL A 37 -8.33 -1.59 -5.40
N TYR A 38 -7.90 -2.86 -5.46
CA TYR A 38 -6.75 -3.34 -4.70
C TYR A 38 -5.45 -2.62 -5.08
N VAL A 39 -5.24 -2.37 -6.37
CA VAL A 39 -4.02 -1.73 -6.88
C VAL A 39 -4.00 -0.25 -6.54
N ILE A 40 -5.12 0.45 -6.76
CA ILE A 40 -5.23 1.89 -6.48
C ILE A 40 -5.15 2.15 -4.97
N MET A 41 -5.92 1.42 -4.15
CA MET A 41 -5.84 1.58 -2.70
C MET A 41 -4.49 1.13 -2.13
N GLY A 42 -3.96 0.00 -2.59
CA GLY A 42 -2.63 -0.49 -2.22
C GLY A 42 -1.56 0.54 -2.53
N GLY A 43 -1.61 1.13 -3.72
CA GLY A 43 -0.71 2.22 -4.13
C GLY A 43 -0.83 3.45 -3.25
N ILE A 44 -2.05 3.95 -3.02
CA ILE A 44 -2.29 5.12 -2.16
C ILE A 44 -1.73 4.90 -0.76
N PHE A 45 -2.02 3.75 -0.13
CA PHE A 45 -1.52 3.44 1.21
C PHE A 45 0.00 3.26 1.23
N PHE A 46 0.57 2.61 0.20
CA PHE A 46 2.02 2.45 0.10
C PHE A 46 2.74 3.80 0.04
N PHE A 47 2.32 4.70 -0.86
CA PHE A 47 2.92 6.02 -1.00
C PHE A 47 2.68 6.91 0.23
N ALA A 48 1.48 6.86 0.82
CA ALA A 48 1.19 7.58 2.05
C ALA A 48 2.08 7.10 3.22
N GLY A 49 2.28 5.79 3.36
CA GLY A 49 3.14 5.21 4.40
C GLY A 49 4.60 5.62 4.23
N VAL A 50 5.13 5.52 3.00
CA VAL A 50 6.48 6.00 2.67
C VAL A 50 6.62 7.51 2.94
N GLY A 51 5.61 8.30 2.59
CA GLY A 51 5.58 9.73 2.87
C GLY A 51 5.64 10.03 4.36
N LEU A 52 4.89 9.28 5.18
CA LEU A 52 4.89 9.43 6.63
C LEU A 52 6.24 9.07 7.26
N ILE A 53 6.88 7.98 6.79
CA ILE A 53 8.24 7.59 7.20
C ILE A 53 9.25 8.69 6.83
N ARG A 54 9.15 9.26 5.62
CA ARG A 54 10.06 10.34 5.16
C ARG A 54 9.85 11.65 5.92
N SER A 55 8.61 11.98 6.27
CA SER A 55 8.25 13.17 7.04
C SER A 55 8.68 13.08 8.51
N THR A 56 9.06 11.91 9.02
CA THR A 56 9.63 11.78 10.38
C THR A 56 11.04 12.35 10.54
N ARG A 57 11.53 13.15 9.58
CA ARG A 57 12.69 14.03 9.79
C ARG A 57 12.27 15.27 10.58
N ALA A 58 12.29 15.12 11.89
CA ALA A 58 12.72 16.15 12.83
C ALA A 58 13.95 15.60 13.55
#